data_AF-A0A7C2W674-F1
#
_entry.id   AF-A0A7C2W674-F1
#
_cell.length_a   1.000
_cell.length_b   1.000
_cell.length_c   1.000
_cell.angle_alpha   90.00
_cell.angle_beta   90.00
_cell.angle_gamma   90.00
#
_symmetry.space_group_name_H-M   'P 1'
#
loop_
_entity.id
_entity.type
_entity.pdbx_description
1 polymer ?
#
loop_
_entity_poly.entity_id
_entity_poly.type
_entity_poly.pdbx_seq_one_letter_code
_entity_poly.pdbx_strand_id
1 'polypeptide(L)'
;REFAREIQRNLGLSPMAEPFIEDIERLIPPTEYEARLRSALPAWQQNFTSDDYVEYTWHAPTVRLFTARPRLRPPSPDYAYPAWADNALGGRPEVVDPGMFVAGKVIAATLLDLIVYPEVLERAQAEFRERTGGGVGGEQWVAPLLPRDFPPPVDLRWPEYVQTPRGEEWWIPTPNPAGYQRL
;
A
#
# COMPACT_ATOMS: atom_id res chain seq x y z
N ARG A 1 -4.24 -4.43 -23.22
CA ARG A 1 -5.71 -4.46 -23.53
C ARG A 1 -6.18 -5.84 -24.00
N GLU A 2 -5.48 -6.54 -24.91
CA GLU A 2 -5.95 -7.84 -25.41
C GLU A 2 -6.07 -8.92 -24.32
N PHE A 3 -5.06 -9.07 -23.47
CA PHE A 3 -5.10 -10.01 -22.33
C PHE A 3 -6.30 -9.78 -21.39
N ALA A 4 -6.68 -8.52 -21.17
CA ALA A 4 -7.87 -8.19 -20.39
C ALA A 4 -9.17 -8.63 -21.08
N ARG A 5 -9.24 -8.54 -22.41
CA ARG A 5 -10.36 -9.08 -23.20
C ARG A 5 -10.38 -10.60 -23.22
N GLU A 6 -9.23 -11.28 -23.17
CA GLU A 6 -9.16 -12.73 -22.99
C GLU A 6 -9.75 -13.17 -21.66
N ILE A 7 -9.43 -12.47 -20.57
CA ILE A 7 -10.04 -12.72 -19.25
C ILE A 7 -11.57 -12.60 -19.35
N GLN A 8 -12.08 -11.55 -20.00
CA GLN A 8 -13.52 -11.37 -20.20
C GLN A 8 -14.15 -12.52 -20.99
N ARG A 9 -13.52 -12.96 -22.09
CA ARG A 9 -13.98 -14.14 -22.87
C ARG A 9 -14.03 -15.41 -22.03
N ASN A 10 -12.99 -15.67 -21.25
CA ASN A 10 -12.89 -16.86 -20.40
C ASN A 10 -13.95 -16.88 -19.29
N LEU A 11 -14.41 -15.70 -18.86
CA LEU A 11 -15.50 -15.53 -17.91
C LEU A 11 -16.90 -15.54 -18.55
N GLY A 12 -17.00 -15.76 -19.87
CA GLY A 12 -18.26 -15.73 -20.61
C GLY A 12 -18.83 -14.32 -20.80
N LEU A 13 -18.04 -13.27 -20.60
CA LEU A 13 -18.44 -11.88 -20.81
C LEU A 13 -18.21 -11.46 -22.26
N SER A 14 -19.03 -10.52 -22.74
CA SER A 14 -18.76 -9.80 -23.99
C SER A 14 -17.56 -8.87 -23.78
N PRO A 15 -16.45 -9.03 -24.54
CA PRO A 15 -15.26 -8.24 -24.31
C PRO A 15 -15.49 -6.76 -24.63
N MET A 16 -15.05 -5.89 -23.72
CA MET A 16 -15.13 -4.45 -23.91
C MET A 16 -14.00 -3.96 -24.81
N ALA A 17 -14.28 -2.94 -25.63
CA ALA A 17 -13.24 -2.25 -26.41
C ALA A 17 -12.15 -1.69 -25.48
N GLU A 18 -12.59 -0.98 -24.44
CA GLU A 18 -11.77 -0.51 -23.32
C GLU A 18 -12.08 -1.32 -22.05
N PRO A 19 -11.27 -2.35 -21.73
CA PRO A 19 -11.57 -3.28 -20.65
C PRO A 19 -11.07 -2.81 -19.27
N PHE A 20 -10.31 -1.72 -19.19
CA PHE A 20 -9.80 -1.18 -17.93
C PHE A 20 -10.66 0.00 -17.44
N ILE A 21 -10.62 0.29 -16.14
CA ILE A 21 -11.23 1.51 -15.60
C ILE A 21 -10.45 2.75 -16.08
N GLU A 22 -11.13 3.88 -16.29
CA GLU A 22 -10.49 5.11 -16.76
C GLU A 22 -9.48 5.67 -15.73
N ASP A 23 -9.73 5.43 -14.43
CA ASP A 23 -8.91 5.93 -13.33
C ASP A 23 -7.44 5.48 -13.41
N ILE A 24 -7.13 4.35 -14.04
CA ILE A 24 -5.72 3.90 -14.17
C ILE A 24 -4.94 4.65 -15.27
N GLU A 25 -5.63 5.44 -16.10
CA GLU A 25 -5.03 6.17 -17.22
C GLU A 25 -4.94 7.68 -16.93
N ARG A 26 -5.36 8.12 -15.73
CA ARG A 26 -5.44 9.54 -15.37
C ARG A 26 -4.56 9.87 -14.17
N LEU A 27 -4.02 11.09 -14.19
CA LEU A 27 -3.41 11.71 -13.02
C LEU A 27 -4.48 12.52 -12.29
N ILE A 28 -4.47 12.42 -10.96
CA ILE A 28 -5.30 13.24 -10.08
C ILE A 28 -4.43 13.93 -9.03
N PRO A 29 -4.83 15.09 -8.51
CA PRO A 29 -4.15 15.72 -7.39
C PRO A 29 -4.13 14.80 -6.16
N PRO A 30 -3.05 14.79 -5.35
CA PRO A 30 -2.98 14.00 -4.12
C PRO A 30 -4.13 14.29 -3.14
N THR A 31 -4.59 15.54 -3.07
CA THR A 31 -5.72 15.94 -2.22
C THR A 31 -7.05 15.33 -2.66
N GLU A 32 -7.25 15.15 -3.97
CA GLU A 32 -8.43 14.47 -4.50
C GLU A 32 -8.40 12.97 -4.18
N TYR A 33 -7.23 12.34 -4.33
CA TYR A 33 -7.04 10.94 -3.95
C TYR A 33 -7.33 10.71 -2.46
N GLU A 34 -6.76 11.54 -1.58
CA GLU A 34 -6.99 11.47 -0.13
C GLU A 34 -8.46 11.66 0.22
N ALA A 35 -9.15 12.63 -0.41
CA ALA A 35 -10.58 12.84 -0.17
C ALA A 35 -11.43 11.62 -0.57
N ARG A 36 -11.14 11.02 -1.73
CA ARG A 36 -11.81 9.77 -2.17
C ARG A 36 -11.55 8.64 -1.18
N LEU A 37 -10.31 8.45 -0.76
CA LEU A 37 -9.95 7.43 0.21
C LEU A 37 -10.67 7.62 1.55
N ARG A 38 -10.66 8.84 2.11
CA ARG A 38 -11.30 9.18 3.38
C ARG A 38 -12.80 8.98 3.36
N SER A 39 -13.44 9.15 2.20
CA SER A 39 -14.89 8.92 2.07
C SER A 39 -15.33 7.49 2.38
N ALA A 40 -14.42 6.51 2.23
CA ALA A 40 -14.67 5.10 2.52
C ALA A 40 -14.26 4.69 3.94
N LEU A 41 -13.64 5.58 4.72
CA LEU A 41 -13.13 5.28 6.06
C LEU A 41 -14.06 5.88 7.13
N PRO A 42 -14.23 5.20 8.27
CA PRO A 42 -14.87 5.82 9.42
C PRO A 42 -14.13 7.10 9.84
N ALA A 43 -14.87 8.13 10.28
CA ALA A 43 -14.29 9.43 10.62
C ALA A 43 -13.23 9.35 11.74
N TRP A 44 -13.29 8.35 12.61
CA TRP A 44 -12.32 8.12 13.68
C TRP A 44 -11.04 7.39 13.21
N GLN A 45 -11.04 6.80 12.02
CA GLN A 45 -9.88 6.09 11.49
C GLN A 45 -8.90 7.08 10.84
N GLN A 46 -7.88 7.48 11.60
CA GLN A 46 -6.89 8.43 11.14
C GLN A 46 -5.79 7.80 10.26
N ASN A 47 -5.44 6.53 10.53
CA ASN A 47 -4.39 5.81 9.81
C ASN A 47 -5.00 4.73 8.90
N PHE A 48 -4.41 4.55 7.72
CA PHE A 48 -4.87 3.60 6.72
C PHE A 48 -3.68 2.90 6.06
N THR A 49 -3.79 1.58 5.86
CA THR A 49 -2.74 0.68 5.37
C THR A 49 -1.54 0.48 6.31
N SER A 50 -0.69 -0.47 5.97
CA SER A 50 0.61 -0.75 6.57
C SER A 50 1.63 -0.88 5.44
N ASP A 51 2.77 -0.22 5.56
CA ASP A 51 3.81 -0.17 4.53
C ASP A 51 5.12 0.28 5.19
N ASP A 52 6.26 -0.17 4.67
CA ASP A 52 7.57 0.03 5.34
C ASP A 52 7.98 1.51 5.37
N TYR A 53 7.45 2.33 4.45
CA TYR A 53 7.79 3.75 4.42
C TYR A 53 7.39 4.50 5.70
N VAL A 54 6.42 3.99 6.46
CA VAL A 54 5.99 4.61 7.72
C VAL A 54 7.17 4.76 8.68
N GLU A 55 8.07 3.78 8.73
CA GLU A 55 9.31 3.87 9.51
C GLU A 55 10.13 5.10 9.08
N TYR A 56 10.32 5.29 7.78
CA TYR A 56 11.09 6.43 7.26
C TYR A 56 10.45 7.78 7.56
N THR A 57 9.12 7.84 7.70
CA THR A 57 8.43 9.10 8.06
C THR A 57 8.80 9.60 9.45
N TRP A 58 9.31 8.73 10.33
CA TRP A 58 9.82 9.12 11.65
C TRP A 58 11.20 9.77 11.57
N HIS A 59 12.00 9.43 10.56
CA HIS A 59 13.43 9.79 10.52
C HIS A 59 13.75 10.94 9.56
N ALA A 60 12.94 11.15 8.53
CA ALA A 60 13.27 12.11 7.47
C ALA A 60 12.03 12.67 6.73
N PRO A 61 12.18 13.82 6.04
CA PRO A 61 11.19 14.26 5.05
C PRO A 61 10.90 13.13 4.07
N THR A 62 9.62 12.81 3.90
CA THR A 62 9.18 11.66 3.11
C THR A 62 8.03 12.08 2.20
N VAL A 63 8.06 11.62 0.96
CA VAL A 63 6.94 11.74 0.01
C VAL A 63 6.50 10.34 -0.40
N ARG A 64 5.19 10.15 -0.54
CA ARG A 64 4.59 8.92 -1.06
C ARG A 64 4.01 9.17 -2.44
N LEU A 65 4.23 8.24 -3.36
CA LEU A 65 3.72 8.26 -4.72
C LEU A 65 2.83 7.03 -4.92
N PHE A 66 1.64 7.25 -5.48
CA PHE A 66 0.75 6.15 -5.88
C PHE A 66 0.73 6.05 -7.40
N THR A 67 1.06 4.88 -7.91
CA THR A 67 0.82 4.52 -9.31
C THR A 67 -0.34 3.55 -9.40
N ALA A 68 -1.12 3.67 -10.47
CA ALA A 68 -2.30 2.85 -10.66
C ALA A 68 -1.94 1.35 -10.74
N ARG A 69 -2.70 0.53 -10.02
CA ARG A 69 -2.73 -0.92 -10.26
C ARG A 69 -3.72 -1.21 -11.39
N PRO A 70 -3.35 -2.00 -12.41
CA PRO A 70 -4.26 -2.40 -13.46
C PRO A 70 -5.51 -3.08 -12.90
N ARG A 71 -6.69 -2.60 -13.28
CA ARG A 71 -7.98 -3.13 -12.84
C ARG A 71 -8.97 -3.14 -13.99
N LEU A 72 -9.66 -4.26 -14.17
CA LEU A 72 -10.72 -4.38 -15.17
C LEU A 72 -11.92 -3.53 -14.80
N ARG A 73 -12.53 -2.90 -15.80
CA ARG A 73 -13.83 -2.29 -15.68
C ARG A 73 -14.88 -3.39 -15.52
N PRO A 74 -15.76 -3.35 -14.50
CA PRO A 74 -16.84 -4.31 -14.40
C PRO A 74 -17.88 -4.04 -15.51
N PRO A 75 -18.51 -5.08 -16.08
CA PRO A 75 -19.55 -4.93 -17.11
C PRO A 75 -20.84 -4.29 -16.59
N SER A 76 -21.08 -4.36 -15.28
CA SER A 76 -22.19 -3.71 -14.58
C SER A 76 -21.76 -3.31 -13.16
N PRO A 77 -22.48 -2.39 -12.48
CA PRO A 77 -22.14 -1.96 -11.11
C PRO A 77 -22.08 -3.09 -10.08
N ASP A 78 -22.91 -4.12 -10.25
CA ASP A 78 -23.03 -5.24 -9.31
C ASP A 78 -22.09 -6.42 -9.63
N TYR A 79 -21.26 -6.29 -10.68
CA TYR A 79 -20.35 -7.35 -11.08
C TYR A 79 -18.97 -7.18 -10.43
N ALA A 80 -18.54 -8.20 -9.69
CA ALA A 80 -17.17 -8.32 -9.21
C ALA A 80 -16.43 -9.42 -10.00
N TYR A 81 -15.25 -9.10 -10.53
CA TYR A 81 -14.38 -10.12 -11.10
C TYR A 81 -13.89 -11.07 -10.00
N PRO A 82 -13.67 -12.37 -10.31
CA PRO A 82 -13.04 -13.27 -9.38
C PRO A 82 -11.60 -12.82 -9.07
N ALA A 83 -11.14 -13.03 -7.84
CA ALA A 83 -9.84 -12.55 -7.36
C ALA A 83 -8.65 -13.00 -8.25
N TRP A 84 -8.75 -14.14 -8.92
CA TRP A 84 -7.71 -14.61 -9.83
C TRP A 84 -7.50 -13.68 -11.02
N ALA A 85 -8.52 -12.94 -11.47
CA ALA A 85 -8.39 -12.00 -12.60
C ALA A 85 -7.43 -10.86 -12.26
N ASP A 86 -7.54 -10.28 -11.07
CA ASP A 86 -6.63 -9.21 -10.61
C ASP A 86 -5.20 -9.72 -10.41
N ASN A 87 -5.03 -10.98 -10.01
CA ASN A 87 -3.72 -11.61 -9.90
C ASN A 87 -3.12 -11.93 -11.27
N ALA A 88 -3.94 -12.39 -12.22
CA ALA A 88 -3.53 -12.65 -13.59
C ALA A 88 -3.06 -11.37 -14.28
N LEU A 89 -3.78 -10.26 -14.11
CA LEU A 89 -3.34 -8.94 -14.59
C LEU A 89 -2.00 -8.53 -13.97
N GLY A 90 -1.85 -8.73 -12.66
CA GLY A 90 -0.63 -8.43 -11.92
C GLY A 90 0.59 -9.28 -12.34
N GLY A 91 0.36 -10.42 -12.97
CA GLY A 91 1.42 -11.31 -13.47
C GLY A 91 1.88 -11.02 -14.90
N ARG A 92 1.35 -9.99 -15.57
CA ARG A 92 1.68 -9.67 -16.97
C ARG A 92 2.52 -8.39 -17.08
N PRO A 93 3.77 -8.49 -17.56
CA PRO A 93 4.63 -7.31 -17.77
C PRO A 93 3.96 -6.26 -18.64
N GLU A 94 3.31 -6.66 -19.74
CA GLU A 94 2.65 -5.71 -20.67
C GLU A 94 1.51 -4.89 -20.04
N VAL A 95 1.03 -5.32 -18.86
CA VAL A 95 -0.06 -4.69 -18.11
C VAL A 95 0.50 -3.88 -16.92
N VAL A 96 1.53 -4.38 -16.24
CA VAL A 96 2.08 -3.79 -15.01
C VAL A 96 3.22 -2.81 -15.29
N ASP A 97 4.09 -3.13 -16.25
CA ASP A 97 5.30 -2.37 -16.55
C ASP A 97 5.03 -0.88 -16.82
N PRO A 98 3.98 -0.46 -17.54
CA PRO A 98 3.73 0.96 -17.76
C PRO A 98 3.60 1.75 -16.45
N GLY A 99 2.86 1.21 -15.48
CA GLY A 99 2.73 1.83 -14.15
C GLY A 99 4.05 1.81 -13.38
N MET A 100 4.78 0.70 -13.43
CA MET A 100 6.07 0.56 -12.74
C MET A 100 7.15 1.49 -13.30
N PHE A 101 7.24 1.64 -14.61
CA PHE A 101 8.18 2.57 -15.23
C PHE A 101 7.82 4.02 -14.95
N VAL A 102 6.53 4.37 -14.86
CA VAL A 102 6.12 5.69 -14.39
C VAL A 102 6.58 5.91 -12.95
N ALA A 103 6.36 4.94 -12.04
CA ALA A 103 6.84 5.03 -10.66
C ALA A 103 8.36 5.26 -10.60
N GLY A 104 9.12 4.45 -11.33
CA GLY A 104 10.59 4.56 -11.38
C GLY A 104 11.06 5.91 -11.91
N LYS A 105 10.42 6.44 -12.97
CA LYS A 105 10.74 7.77 -13.51
C LYS A 105 10.47 8.88 -12.50
N VAL A 106 9.34 8.82 -11.79
CA VAL A 106 9.00 9.85 -10.79
C VAL A 106 9.98 9.79 -9.61
N ILE A 107 10.35 8.60 -9.13
CA ILE A 107 11.36 8.44 -8.07
C ILE A 107 12.70 9.01 -8.53
N ALA A 108 13.17 8.64 -9.73
CA ALA A 108 14.43 9.12 -10.28
C ALA A 108 14.45 10.64 -10.45
N ALA A 109 13.37 11.22 -10.99
CA ALA A 109 13.23 12.67 -11.13
C ALA A 109 13.21 13.37 -9.76
N THR A 110 12.49 12.83 -8.78
CA THR A 110 12.44 13.38 -7.40
C THR A 110 13.84 13.40 -6.78
N LEU A 111 14.61 12.32 -6.91
CA LEU A 111 15.97 12.26 -6.39
C LEU A 111 16.90 13.24 -7.12
N LEU A 112 16.75 13.36 -8.45
CA LEU A 112 17.51 14.31 -9.24
C LEU A 112 17.22 15.75 -8.79
N ASP A 113 15.95 16.09 -8.56
CA ASP A 113 15.57 17.41 -8.08
C ASP A 113 16.21 17.73 -6.72
N LEU A 114 16.23 16.77 -5.79
CA LEU A 114 16.88 16.94 -4.49
C LEU A 114 18.40 17.10 -4.59
N ILE A 115 19.05 16.53 -5.62
CA ILE A 115 20.50 16.65 -5.85
C ILE A 115 20.84 17.97 -6.55
N VAL A 116 20.03 18.37 -7.53
CA VAL A 116 20.33 19.50 -8.42
C VAL A 116 19.85 20.83 -7.85
N TYR A 117 18.77 20.82 -7.07
CA TYR A 117 18.12 22.01 -6.51
C TYR A 117 18.15 21.98 -4.97
N PRO A 118 19.23 22.47 -4.33
CA PRO A 118 19.37 22.47 -2.87
C PRO A 118 18.17 23.09 -2.13
N GLU A 119 17.54 24.11 -2.72
CA GLU A 119 16.36 24.78 -2.17
C GLU A 119 15.15 23.84 -2.01
N VAL A 120 15.03 22.81 -2.85
CA VAL A 120 13.96 21.81 -2.75
C VAL A 120 14.19 20.95 -1.51
N LEU A 121 15.43 20.51 -1.28
CA LEU A 121 15.82 19.75 -0.10
C LEU A 121 15.64 20.60 1.17
N GLU A 122 16.07 21.86 1.16
CA GLU A 122 15.89 22.78 2.28
C GLU A 122 14.42 22.97 2.65
N ARG A 123 13.56 23.17 1.64
CA ARG A 123 12.11 23.27 1.84
C ARG A 123 11.51 22.00 2.43
N ALA A 124 11.90 20.82 1.93
CA ALA A 124 11.41 19.55 2.46
C ALA A 124 11.83 19.35 3.93
N GLN A 125 13.07 19.71 4.28
CA GLN A 125 13.52 19.65 5.67
C GLN A 125 12.85 20.69 6.57
N ALA A 126 12.58 21.89 6.03
CA ALA A 126 11.87 22.94 6.77
C ALA A 126 10.44 22.52 7.09
N GLU A 127 9.69 22.00 6.11
CA GLU A 127 8.35 21.43 6.33
C GLU A 127 8.40 20.33 7.38
N PHE A 128 9.35 19.40 7.27
CA PHE A 128 9.46 18.30 8.23
C PHE A 128 9.68 18.81 9.65
N ARG A 129 10.63 19.75 9.85
CA ARG A 129 10.88 20.35 11.17
C ARG A 129 9.66 21.10 11.71
N GLU A 130 8.95 21.82 10.86
CA GLU A 130 7.73 22.56 11.23
C GLU A 130 6.63 21.59 11.68
N ARG A 131 6.25 20.63 10.82
CA ARG A 131 5.19 19.64 11.07
C ARG A 131 5.45 18.79 12.32
N THR A 132 6.71 18.52 12.63
CA THR A 132 7.11 17.71 13.79
C THR A 132 7.39 18.55 15.04
N GLY A 133 7.30 19.88 14.97
CA GLY A 133 7.58 20.75 16.10
C GLY A 133 9.03 20.69 16.58
N GLY A 134 9.99 20.60 15.65
CA GLY A 134 11.43 20.62 15.94
C GLY A 134 12.27 19.52 15.28
N GLY A 135 11.66 18.64 14.48
CA GLY A 135 12.33 17.48 13.90
C GLY A 135 12.14 16.21 14.73
N VAL A 136 13.08 15.28 14.62
CA VAL A 136 13.08 14.04 15.42
C VAL A 136 13.14 14.38 16.91
N GLY A 137 12.14 13.92 17.67
CA GLY A 137 11.98 14.27 19.09
C GLY A 137 11.25 15.59 19.35
N GLY A 138 10.74 16.26 18.32
CA GLY A 138 9.97 17.50 18.44
C GLY A 138 8.60 17.31 19.09
N GLU A 139 7.94 18.42 19.40
CA GLU A 139 6.69 18.43 20.19
C GLU A 139 5.53 17.68 19.52
N GLN A 140 5.52 17.62 18.18
CA GLN A 140 4.49 16.96 17.38
C GLN A 140 5.04 15.72 16.65
N TRP A 141 6.27 15.32 16.94
CA TRP A 141 6.89 14.15 16.35
C TRP A 141 6.27 12.87 16.90
N VAL A 142 5.87 11.97 16.00
CA VAL A 142 5.38 10.64 16.37
C VAL A 142 6.59 9.73 16.55
N ALA A 143 6.88 9.38 17.80
CA ALA A 143 7.92 8.41 18.12
C ALA A 143 7.51 6.99 17.68
N PRO A 144 8.49 6.06 17.52
CA PRO A 144 8.19 4.65 17.34
C PRO A 144 7.18 4.14 18.37
N LEU A 145 6.13 3.48 17.89
CA LEU A 145 5.02 3.04 18.73
C LEU A 145 5.39 1.86 19.64
N LEU A 146 6.44 1.13 19.28
CA LEU A 146 6.97 0.04 20.08
C LEU A 146 8.12 0.52 20.96
N PRO A 147 8.19 0.09 22.23
CA PRO A 147 9.35 0.32 23.08
C PRO A 147 10.63 -0.22 22.43
N ARG A 148 11.76 0.41 22.74
CA ARG A 148 13.09 -0.01 22.23
C ARG A 148 13.44 -1.46 22.62
N ASP A 149 12.93 -1.93 23.75
CA ASP A 149 13.13 -3.28 24.27
C ASP A 149 12.00 -4.25 23.91
N PHE A 150 11.13 -3.88 22.95
CA PHE A 150 10.07 -4.76 22.47
C PHE A 150 10.67 -6.04 21.87
N PRO A 151 10.34 -7.24 22.40
CA PRO A 151 10.85 -8.49 21.86
C PRO A 151 10.21 -8.75 20.49
N PRO A 152 10.98 -8.91 19.40
CA PRO A 152 10.40 -9.18 18.09
C PRO A 152 9.73 -10.56 18.10
N PRO A 153 8.62 -10.75 17.37
CA PRO A 153 7.86 -12.00 17.35
C PRO A 153 8.52 -13.04 16.41
N VAL A 154 9.80 -13.33 16.64
CA VAL A 154 10.64 -14.24 15.82
C VAL A 154 10.37 -15.71 16.07
N ASP A 155 9.58 -16.01 17.09
CA ASP A 155 9.30 -17.36 17.55
C ASP A 155 7.94 -17.88 17.08
N LEU A 156 7.11 -17.03 16.45
CA LEU A 156 5.83 -17.42 15.85
C LEU A 156 6.03 -18.60 14.90
N ARG A 157 5.49 -19.77 15.28
CA ARG A 157 5.56 -20.98 14.47
C ARG A 157 4.50 -20.98 13.37
N TRP A 158 4.75 -21.74 12.31
CA TRP A 158 3.71 -22.09 11.35
C TRP A 158 2.52 -22.75 12.07
N PRO A 159 1.27 -22.54 11.59
CA PRO A 159 0.11 -23.23 12.13
C PRO A 159 0.34 -24.74 12.16
N GLU A 160 0.02 -25.35 13.29
CA GLU A 160 0.02 -26.80 13.46
C GLU A 160 -1.40 -27.32 13.20
N TYR A 161 -1.52 -28.27 12.28
CA TYR A 161 -2.77 -28.97 11.99
C TYR A 161 -2.89 -30.16 12.95
N VAL A 162 -4.01 -30.23 13.67
CA VAL A 162 -4.24 -31.22 14.73
C VAL A 162 -5.58 -31.91 14.55
N GLN A 163 -5.61 -33.23 14.75
CA GLN A 163 -6.85 -33.98 14.80
C GLN A 163 -7.39 -33.93 16.24
N THR A 164 -8.59 -33.38 16.42
CA THR A 164 -9.31 -33.39 17.69
C THR A 164 -10.51 -34.34 17.64
N PRO A 165 -11.10 -34.72 18.78
CA PRO A 165 -12.38 -35.44 18.80
C PRO A 165 -13.53 -34.68 18.11
N ARG A 166 -13.40 -33.37 17.87
CA ARG A 166 -14.39 -32.54 17.16
C ARG A 166 -14.15 -32.47 15.65
N GLY A 167 -13.00 -32.92 15.17
CA GLY A 167 -12.59 -32.81 13.76
C GLY A 167 -11.16 -32.29 13.59
N GLU A 168 -10.78 -32.04 12.34
CA GLU A 168 -9.52 -31.38 11.99
C GLU A 168 -9.60 -29.90 12.40
N GLU A 169 -8.64 -29.46 13.20
CA GLU A 169 -8.49 -28.08 13.64
C GLU A 169 -7.05 -27.63 13.34
N TRP A 170 -6.80 -26.32 13.36
CA TRP A 170 -5.45 -25.76 13.34
C TRP A 170 -5.28 -24.81 14.51
N TRP A 171 -4.07 -24.73 15.04
CA TRP A 171 -3.71 -23.78 16.09
C TRP A 171 -2.33 -23.20 15.82
N ILE A 172 -2.08 -21.95 16.25
CA ILE A 172 -0.74 -21.34 16.20
C ILE A 172 -0.16 -21.47 17.61
N PRO A 173 0.92 -22.23 17.81
CA PRO A 173 1.61 -22.28 19.09
C PRO A 173 2.03 -20.88 19.50
N THR A 174 1.50 -20.36 20.60
CA THR A 174 1.88 -19.04 21.13
C THR A 174 3.24 -19.16 21.81
N PRO A 175 4.31 -18.67 21.19
CA PRO A 175 5.64 -18.78 21.75
C PRO A 175 5.98 -17.44 22.45
N ASN A 176 6.80 -17.51 23.48
CA ASN A 176 7.23 -16.40 24.34
C ASN A 176 6.12 -15.67 25.14
N PRO A 177 5.96 -16.04 26.43
CA PRO A 177 5.12 -15.32 27.38
C PRO A 177 5.42 -13.81 27.51
N ALA A 178 6.65 -13.37 27.22
CA ALA A 178 7.06 -11.98 27.36
C ALA A 178 6.49 -11.04 26.26
N GLY A 179 6.14 -11.58 25.08
CA GLY A 179 5.55 -10.78 24.00
C GLY A 179 4.08 -10.41 24.23
N TYR A 180 3.37 -11.18 25.06
CA TYR A 180 1.92 -11.02 25.28
C TYR A 180 1.58 -10.25 26.57
N GLN A 181 2.50 -10.19 27.54
CA GLN A 181 2.25 -9.54 28.84
C GLN A 181 2.37 -8.00 28.84
N ARG A 182 2.75 -7.38 27.71
CA ARG A 182 2.99 -5.92 27.62
C ARG A 182 2.13 -5.18 26.57
N LEU A 183 1.07 -5.82 26.05
CA LEU A 183 0.03 -5.16 25.25
C LEU A 183 -1.15 -4.78 26.15
#